data_AF-A0A842TVT8-F1
#
_entry.id   AF-A0A842TVT8-F1
#
_cell.length_a   1.000
_cell.length_b   1.000
_cell.length_c   1.000
_cell.angle_alpha   90.00
_cell.angle_beta   90.00
_cell.angle_gamma   90.00
#
_symmetry.space_group_name_H-M   'P 1'
#
loop_
_entity.id
_entity.type
_entity.pdbx_description
1 polymer ?
#
loop_
_entity_poly.entity_id
_entity_poly.type
_entity_poly.pdbx_seq_one_letter_code
_entity_poly.pdbx_strand_id
1 'polypeptide(L)'
;LVNKFGKNQGKKIGKILGMISGWGFFICLFGLWFSPQPYYRIPFLDIKLISLPFLHIPIYSINLIIAIPFIIISCYLGIVGVVGTSLEVSETHQPKKIETDGLYSHMRHPQYLGAIFAHLAFSILLVGLYSLIVSPLIILYNYLISWKEERELIKEFGDEYIQYKKNVPMFIPKFLHPKY
;
A
#
# COMPACT_ATOMS: atom_id res chain seq x y z
N LEU A 1 16.96 -19.31 -4.51
CA LEU A 1 17.02 -19.24 -6.00
C LEU A 1 18.44 -19.15 -6.53
N VAL A 2 19.29 -18.26 -5.98
CA VAL A 2 20.71 -18.11 -6.38
C VAL A 2 21.50 -19.42 -6.27
N ASN A 3 21.35 -20.16 -5.16
CA ASN A 3 22.03 -21.45 -4.98
C ASN A 3 21.49 -22.60 -5.87
N LYS A 4 20.36 -22.39 -6.56
CA LYS A 4 19.68 -23.43 -7.35
C LYS A 4 19.77 -23.21 -8.87
N PHE A 5 19.88 -21.96 -9.32
CA PHE A 5 19.87 -21.60 -10.75
C PHE A 5 21.07 -20.73 -11.18
N GLY A 6 22.00 -20.42 -10.27
CA GLY A 6 23.10 -19.48 -10.51
C GLY A 6 22.69 -18.01 -10.31
N LYS A 7 23.67 -17.14 -10.06
CA LYS A 7 23.48 -15.75 -9.60
C LYS A 7 22.62 -14.90 -10.56
N ASN A 8 22.84 -15.03 -11.87
CA ASN A 8 22.11 -14.27 -12.89
C ASN A 8 20.68 -14.76 -13.11
N GLN A 9 20.46 -16.08 -13.24
CA GLN A 9 19.10 -16.61 -13.41
C GLN A 9 18.28 -16.46 -12.12
N GLY A 10 18.90 -16.61 -10.95
CA GLY A 10 18.25 -16.39 -9.66
C GLY A 10 17.71 -14.98 -9.49
N LYS A 11 18.48 -13.95 -9.88
CA LYS A 11 18.01 -12.55 -9.89
C LYS A 11 16.87 -12.33 -10.88
N LYS A 12 16.98 -12.88 -12.11
CA LYS A 12 15.93 -12.75 -13.14
C LYS A 12 14.61 -13.38 -12.69
N ILE A 13 14.66 -14.59 -12.12
CA ILE A 13 13.47 -15.27 -11.58
C ILE A 13 12.88 -14.48 -10.41
N GLY A 14 13.71 -13.97 -9.50
CA GLY A 14 13.26 -13.14 -8.39
C GLY A 14 12.52 -11.88 -8.85
N LYS A 15 13.04 -11.19 -9.89
CA LYS A 15 12.39 -10.03 -10.49
C LYS A 15 11.01 -10.36 -11.06
N ILE A 16 10.90 -11.47 -11.81
CA ILE A 16 9.62 -11.92 -12.39
C ILE A 16 8.61 -12.27 -11.28
N LEU A 17 9.04 -13.02 -10.27
CA LEU A 17 8.18 -13.39 -9.14
C LEU A 17 7.69 -12.17 -8.35
N GLY A 18 8.57 -11.19 -8.10
CA GLY A 18 8.20 -9.92 -7.47
C GLY A 18 7.11 -9.20 -8.26
N MET A 19 7.31 -9.03 -9.58
CA MET A 19 6.34 -8.39 -10.46
C MET A 19 4.99 -9.14 -10.48
N ILE A 20 5.00 -10.47 -10.63
CA ILE A 20 3.77 -11.29 -10.59
C ILE A 20 3.05 -11.13 -9.24
N SER A 21 3.79 -11.14 -8.14
CA SER A 21 3.21 -10.99 -6.81
C SER A 21 2.59 -9.61 -6.59
N GLY A 22 3.24 -8.53 -7.06
CA GLY A 22 2.72 -7.18 -6.96
C GLY A 22 1.46 -6.96 -7.80
N TRP A 23 1.53 -7.28 -9.09
CA TRP A 23 0.38 -7.14 -10.00
C TRP A 23 -0.78 -8.08 -9.61
N GLY A 24 -0.48 -9.31 -9.20
CA GLY A 24 -1.48 -10.25 -8.70
C GLY A 24 -2.22 -9.72 -7.47
N PHE A 25 -1.51 -9.07 -6.55
CA PHE A 25 -2.14 -8.43 -5.39
C PHE A 25 -3.13 -7.33 -5.80
N PHE A 26 -2.76 -6.45 -6.74
CA PHE A 26 -3.67 -5.42 -7.24
C PHE A 26 -4.89 -6.02 -7.96
N ILE A 27 -4.70 -7.05 -8.78
CA ILE A 27 -5.81 -7.76 -9.44
C ILE A 27 -6.77 -8.34 -8.40
N CYS A 28 -6.26 -8.97 -7.34
CA CYS A 28 -7.07 -9.48 -6.24
C CYS A 28 -7.84 -8.36 -5.52
N LEU A 29 -7.22 -7.20 -5.28
CA LEU A 29 -7.89 -6.04 -4.68
C LEU A 29 -9.01 -5.49 -5.57
N PHE A 30 -8.75 -5.33 -6.87
CA PHE A 30 -9.77 -4.94 -7.84
C PHE A 30 -10.93 -5.93 -7.85
N GLY A 31 -10.63 -7.23 -7.89
CA GLY A 31 -11.64 -8.28 -7.77
C GLY A 31 -12.45 -8.16 -6.49
N LEU A 32 -11.79 -7.93 -5.34
CA LEU A 32 -12.46 -7.76 -4.05
C LEU A 32 -13.38 -6.54 -4.04
N TRP A 33 -12.94 -5.38 -4.56
CA TRP A 33 -13.72 -4.14 -4.55
C TRP A 33 -14.96 -4.20 -5.43
N PHE A 34 -14.87 -4.87 -6.58
CA PHE A 34 -15.96 -4.97 -7.55
C PHE A 34 -16.73 -6.29 -7.47
N SER A 35 -16.32 -7.21 -6.58
CA SER A 35 -17.05 -8.46 -6.35
C SER A 35 -18.47 -8.19 -5.81
N PRO A 36 -19.48 -8.97 -6.24
CA PRO A 36 -20.81 -8.92 -5.63
C PRO A 36 -20.73 -9.21 -4.14
N GLN A 37 -21.04 -8.21 -3.32
CA GLN A 37 -20.97 -8.30 -1.87
C GLN A 37 -22.05 -7.45 -1.22
N PRO A 38 -22.47 -7.75 0.01
CA PRO A 38 -23.46 -6.93 0.72
C PRO A 38 -22.93 -5.52 0.94
N TYR A 39 -23.83 -4.54 0.79
CA TYR A 39 -23.53 -3.14 1.03
C TYR A 39 -23.90 -2.75 2.45
N TYR A 40 -22.98 -2.13 3.18
CA TYR A 40 -23.31 -1.52 4.46
C TYR A 40 -23.98 -0.15 4.23
N ARG A 41 -24.76 0.31 5.22
CA ARG A 41 -25.40 1.64 5.19
C ARG A 41 -25.11 2.38 6.47
N ILE A 42 -24.87 3.69 6.34
CA ILE A 42 -24.72 4.61 7.47
C ILE A 42 -26.05 5.37 7.61
N PRO A 43 -26.85 5.10 8.65
CA PRO A 43 -28.27 5.53 8.69
C PRO A 43 -28.48 7.04 8.81
N PHE A 44 -27.47 7.80 9.22
CA PHE A 44 -27.62 9.22 9.55
C PHE A 44 -27.47 10.18 8.36
N LEU A 45 -27.04 9.71 7.16
CA LEU A 45 -26.82 10.58 5.98
C LEU A 45 -26.72 9.80 4.64
N ASP A 46 -27.66 8.90 4.33
CA ASP A 46 -27.59 7.94 3.19
C ASP A 46 -28.12 8.46 1.83
N ILE A 47 -27.88 9.73 1.49
CA ILE A 47 -28.37 10.26 0.21
C ILE A 47 -27.64 9.55 -0.95
N LYS A 48 -28.38 8.71 -1.68
CA LYS A 48 -27.89 8.03 -2.90
C LYS A 48 -27.70 9.07 -4.00
N LEU A 49 -26.47 9.23 -4.47
CA LEU A 49 -26.15 10.19 -5.52
C LEU A 49 -26.23 9.55 -6.91
N ILE A 50 -25.59 8.40 -7.07
CA ILE A 50 -25.46 7.71 -8.35
C ILE A 50 -25.41 6.20 -8.14
N SER A 51 -25.76 5.44 -9.17
CA SER A 51 -25.55 3.99 -9.24
C SER A 51 -24.67 3.70 -10.44
N LEU A 52 -23.59 2.93 -10.26
CA LEU A 52 -22.78 2.50 -11.40
C LEU A 52 -23.63 1.60 -12.32
N PRO A 53 -23.81 1.95 -13.61
CA PRO A 53 -24.85 1.36 -14.46
C PRO A 53 -24.66 -0.15 -14.70
N PHE A 54 -23.41 -0.63 -14.75
CA PHE A 54 -23.11 -2.04 -15.01
C PHE A 54 -23.05 -2.90 -13.74
N LEU A 55 -22.63 -2.32 -12.62
CA LEU A 55 -22.32 -3.06 -11.40
C LEU A 55 -23.39 -2.91 -10.31
N HIS A 56 -24.38 -2.02 -10.52
CA HIS A 56 -25.44 -1.73 -9.55
C HIS A 56 -24.92 -1.36 -8.15
N ILE A 57 -23.70 -0.80 -8.08
CA ILE A 57 -23.08 -0.33 -6.84
C ILE A 57 -23.63 1.07 -6.55
N PRO A 58 -24.35 1.28 -5.43
CA PRO A 58 -24.81 2.61 -5.05
C PRO A 58 -23.65 3.41 -4.44
N ILE A 59 -23.52 4.67 -4.84
CA ILE A 59 -22.58 5.61 -4.22
C ILE A 59 -23.40 6.63 -3.43
N TYR A 60 -23.06 6.75 -2.14
CA TYR A 60 -23.70 7.66 -1.20
C TYR A 60 -22.82 8.89 -0.93
N SER A 61 -23.45 10.03 -0.67
CA SER A 61 -22.74 11.29 -0.42
C SER A 61 -21.79 11.23 0.78
N ILE A 62 -22.21 10.60 1.88
CA ILE A 62 -21.37 10.47 3.08
C ILE A 62 -20.12 9.63 2.82
N ASN A 63 -20.24 8.56 2.04
CA ASN A 63 -19.13 7.70 1.66
C ASN A 63 -18.12 8.46 0.80
N LEU A 64 -18.57 9.34 -0.10
CA LEU A 64 -17.67 10.23 -0.85
C LEU A 64 -16.92 11.18 0.07
N ILE A 65 -17.63 11.85 1.00
CA ILE A 65 -17.01 12.80 1.94
C ILE A 65 -15.91 12.12 2.76
N ILE A 66 -16.16 10.89 3.21
CA ILE A 66 -15.18 10.11 3.98
C ILE A 66 -14.05 9.59 3.08
N ALA A 67 -14.36 9.11 1.87
CA ALA A 67 -13.35 8.52 0.99
C ALA A 67 -12.41 9.57 0.39
N ILE A 68 -12.85 10.79 0.10
CA ILE A 68 -12.05 11.83 -0.57
C ILE A 68 -10.74 12.12 0.16
N PRO A 69 -10.71 12.39 1.48
CA PRO A 69 -9.46 12.59 2.21
C PRO A 69 -8.50 11.40 2.07
N PHE A 70 -9.03 10.18 2.14
CA PHE A 70 -8.24 8.95 2.00
C PHE A 70 -7.67 8.82 0.57
N ILE A 71 -8.44 9.17 -0.46
CA ILE A 71 -7.98 9.19 -1.85
C ILE A 71 -6.85 10.20 -2.03
N ILE A 72 -7.02 11.42 -1.51
CA ILE A 72 -6.00 12.48 -1.61
C ILE A 72 -4.70 12.03 -0.95
N ILE A 73 -4.77 11.52 0.28
CA ILE A 73 -3.61 11.00 1.02
C ILE A 73 -2.97 9.84 0.27
N SER A 74 -3.79 8.89 -0.22
CA SER A 74 -3.35 7.75 -1.01
C SER A 74 -2.57 8.18 -2.26
N CYS A 75 -3.14 9.08 -3.06
CA CYS A 75 -2.51 9.57 -4.28
C CYS A 75 -1.19 10.28 -3.96
N TYR A 76 -1.16 11.13 -2.94
CA TYR A 76 0.05 11.84 -2.54
C TYR A 76 1.14 10.86 -2.10
N LEU A 77 0.85 9.96 -1.16
CA LEU A 77 1.82 8.99 -0.62
C LEU A 77 2.25 7.96 -1.68
N GLY A 78 1.31 7.50 -2.51
CA GLY A 78 1.59 6.53 -3.57
C GLY A 78 2.48 7.13 -4.66
N ILE A 79 2.13 8.30 -5.19
CA ILE A 79 2.91 8.94 -6.26
C ILE A 79 4.28 9.35 -5.74
N VAL A 80 4.35 10.09 -4.64
CA VAL A 80 5.62 10.60 -4.12
C VAL A 80 6.49 9.46 -3.56
N GLY A 81 5.89 8.47 -2.93
CA GLY A 81 6.58 7.27 -2.43
C GLY A 81 7.21 6.46 -3.56
N VAL A 82 6.45 6.20 -4.64
CA VAL A 82 6.94 5.46 -5.81
C VAL A 82 7.99 6.25 -6.59
N VAL A 83 7.80 7.57 -6.75
CA VAL A 83 8.81 8.43 -7.39
C VAL A 83 10.10 8.45 -6.57
N GLY A 84 10.01 8.47 -5.24
CA GLY A 84 11.17 8.47 -4.35
C GLY A 84 12.04 7.21 -4.47
N THR A 85 11.46 6.02 -4.66
CA THR A 85 12.22 4.76 -4.84
C THR A 85 12.44 4.35 -6.29
N SER A 86 11.71 4.92 -7.24
CA SER A 86 11.43 4.44 -8.60
C SER A 86 10.42 3.29 -8.70
N LEU A 87 9.73 3.22 -9.85
CA LEU A 87 8.78 2.16 -10.19
C LEU A 87 9.42 0.77 -10.18
N GLU A 88 10.65 0.63 -10.70
CA GLU A 88 11.35 -0.66 -10.73
C GLU A 88 11.55 -1.21 -9.32
N VAL A 89 11.96 -0.37 -8.37
CA VAL A 89 12.17 -0.80 -6.98
C VAL A 89 10.83 -1.16 -6.33
N SER A 90 9.77 -0.37 -6.57
CA SER A 90 8.44 -0.64 -6.02
C SER A 90 7.83 -1.96 -6.54
N GLU A 91 8.05 -2.32 -7.80
CA GLU A 91 7.53 -3.58 -8.35
C GLU A 91 8.36 -4.79 -7.93
N THR A 92 9.68 -4.63 -7.91
CA THR A 92 10.61 -5.75 -7.74
C THR A 92 11.02 -5.99 -6.29
N HIS A 93 10.72 -5.03 -5.40
CA HIS A 93 11.13 -5.02 -4.00
C HIS A 93 12.65 -5.19 -3.84
N GLN A 94 13.42 -4.60 -4.77
CA GLN A 94 14.89 -4.67 -4.84
C GLN A 94 15.50 -3.27 -4.89
N PRO A 95 15.59 -2.59 -3.74
CA PRO A 95 16.20 -1.26 -3.65
C PRO A 95 17.70 -1.32 -3.98
N LYS A 96 18.17 -0.38 -4.82
CA LYS A 96 19.60 -0.28 -5.21
C LYS A 96 20.40 0.66 -4.30
N LYS A 97 19.72 1.50 -3.52
CA LYS A 97 20.27 2.43 -2.54
C LYS A 97 19.22 2.71 -1.46
N ILE A 98 19.64 3.24 -0.33
CA ILE A 98 18.71 3.72 0.71
C ILE A 98 18.25 5.11 0.30
N GLU A 99 16.94 5.28 0.09
CA GLU A 99 16.34 6.60 -0.08
C GLU A 99 16.10 7.21 1.30
N THR A 100 16.67 8.38 1.54
CA THR A 100 16.52 9.12 2.81
C THR A 100 15.91 10.50 2.65
N ASP A 101 15.60 10.91 1.42
CA ASP A 101 15.13 12.25 1.09
C ASP A 101 13.60 12.33 0.99
N GLY A 102 13.06 13.55 1.09
CA GLY A 102 11.63 13.81 0.94
C GLY A 102 10.78 13.02 1.96
N LEU A 103 9.78 12.26 1.49
CA LEU A 103 8.94 11.44 2.35
C LEU A 103 9.72 10.36 3.11
N TYR A 104 10.80 9.84 2.52
CA TYR A 104 11.65 8.83 3.15
C TYR A 104 12.44 9.39 4.35
N SER A 105 12.60 10.72 4.45
CA SER A 105 13.14 11.32 5.69
C SER A 105 12.16 11.27 6.88
N HIS A 106 10.86 11.06 6.61
CA HIS A 106 9.79 11.12 7.61
C HIS A 106 9.13 9.77 7.90
N MET A 107 9.07 8.86 6.91
CA MET A 107 8.56 7.51 7.05
C MET A 107 9.27 6.57 6.06
N ARG A 108 9.54 5.32 6.46
CA ARG A 108 10.33 4.40 5.63
C ARG A 108 9.54 3.78 4.47
N HIS A 109 8.21 3.74 4.57
CA HIS A 109 7.33 3.00 3.66
C HIS A 109 6.09 3.80 3.23
N PRO A 110 6.24 5.00 2.63
CA PRO A 110 5.11 5.84 2.21
C PRO A 110 4.18 5.15 1.20
N GLN A 111 4.73 4.38 0.27
CA GLN A 111 3.99 3.67 -0.77
C GLN A 111 3.03 2.61 -0.19
N TYR A 112 3.45 1.85 0.83
CA TYR A 112 2.61 0.87 1.50
C TYR A 112 1.49 1.53 2.30
N LEU A 113 1.80 2.65 2.96
CA LEU A 113 0.79 3.45 3.65
C LEU A 113 -0.23 4.02 2.64
N GLY A 114 0.24 4.52 1.50
CA GLY A 114 -0.60 4.92 0.38
C GLY A 114 -1.52 3.79 -0.11
N ALA A 115 -1.00 2.58 -0.27
CA ALA A 115 -1.79 1.41 -0.66
C ALA A 115 -2.88 1.04 0.37
N ILE A 116 -2.57 1.15 1.67
CA ILE A 116 -3.56 0.97 2.75
C ILE A 116 -4.67 2.03 2.63
N PHE A 117 -4.31 3.30 2.45
CA PHE A 117 -5.29 4.38 2.29
C PHE A 117 -6.12 4.20 1.01
N ALA A 118 -5.53 3.73 -0.09
CA ALA A 118 -6.25 3.39 -1.32
C ALA A 118 -7.31 2.32 -1.05
N HIS A 119 -6.92 1.23 -0.37
CA HIS A 119 -7.83 0.14 -0.04
C HIS A 119 -8.99 0.60 0.83
N LEU A 120 -8.74 1.41 1.86
CA LEU A 120 -9.78 1.98 2.71
C LEU A 120 -10.68 2.93 1.92
N ALA A 121 -10.12 3.81 1.10
CA ALA A 121 -10.87 4.71 0.25
C ALA A 121 -11.85 3.96 -0.66
N PHE A 122 -11.39 2.97 -1.41
CA PHE A 122 -12.25 2.21 -2.33
C PHE A 122 -13.27 1.34 -1.59
N SER A 123 -12.90 0.72 -0.47
CA SER A 123 -13.83 -0.07 0.33
C SER A 123 -14.94 0.80 0.93
N ILE A 124 -14.62 2.03 1.33
CA ILE A 124 -15.60 3.00 1.81
C ILE A 124 -16.47 3.51 0.67
N LEU A 125 -15.85 3.95 -0.43
CA LEU A 125 -16.52 4.55 -1.58
C LEU A 125 -17.53 3.61 -2.24
N LEU A 126 -17.15 2.34 -2.41
CA LEU A 126 -17.96 1.32 -3.08
C LEU A 126 -18.87 0.55 -2.11
N VAL A 127 -18.99 1.00 -0.86
CA VAL A 127 -19.82 0.40 0.21
C VAL A 127 -19.62 -1.11 0.41
N GLY A 128 -18.46 -1.66 0.06
CA GLY A 128 -18.21 -3.10 0.17
C GLY A 128 -18.05 -3.53 1.63
N LEU A 129 -18.98 -4.34 2.16
CA LEU A 129 -18.88 -4.82 3.53
C LEU A 129 -17.70 -5.80 3.71
N TYR A 130 -17.53 -6.73 2.78
CA TYR A 130 -16.45 -7.72 2.87
C TYR A 130 -15.08 -7.07 2.67
N SER A 131 -14.97 -6.10 1.75
CA SER A 131 -13.72 -5.35 1.56
C SER A 131 -13.29 -4.61 2.83
N LEU A 132 -14.23 -4.01 3.57
CA LEU A 132 -13.96 -3.41 4.89
C LEU A 132 -13.59 -4.44 5.97
N ILE A 133 -14.31 -5.57 6.04
CA ILE A 133 -14.01 -6.63 7.02
C ILE A 133 -12.61 -7.21 6.79
N VAL A 134 -12.18 -7.30 5.53
CA VAL A 134 -10.85 -7.82 5.16
C VAL A 134 -9.74 -6.78 5.33
N SER A 135 -10.06 -5.49 5.53
CA SER A 135 -9.06 -4.42 5.68
C SER A 135 -7.97 -4.68 6.73
N PRO A 136 -8.26 -5.23 7.94
CA PRO A 136 -7.20 -5.57 8.90
C PRO A 136 -6.19 -6.58 8.35
N LEU A 137 -6.63 -7.55 7.53
CA LEU A 137 -5.74 -8.51 6.88
C LEU A 137 -4.88 -7.84 5.80
N ILE A 138 -5.44 -6.89 5.05
CA ILE A 138 -4.69 -6.11 4.05
C ILE A 138 -3.64 -5.23 4.72
N ILE A 139 -3.98 -4.58 5.85
CA ILE A 139 -3.04 -3.80 6.65
C ILE A 139 -1.91 -4.70 7.17
N LEU A 140 -2.25 -5.86 7.73
CA LEU A 140 -1.27 -6.83 8.21
C LEU A 140 -0.36 -7.33 7.08
N TYR A 141 -0.92 -7.62 5.91
CA TYR A 141 -0.16 -8.04 4.73
C TYR A 141 0.87 -6.98 4.31
N ASN A 142 0.46 -5.71 4.18
CA ASN A 142 1.36 -4.62 3.85
C ASN A 142 2.46 -4.45 4.91
N TYR A 143 2.11 -4.53 6.21
CA TYR A 143 3.08 -4.51 7.30
C TYR A 143 4.12 -5.64 7.19
N LEU A 144 3.68 -6.87 6.94
CA LEU A 144 4.56 -8.03 6.82
C LEU A 144 5.50 -7.92 5.62
N ILE A 145 5.03 -7.38 4.49
CA ILE A 145 5.88 -7.12 3.33
C ILE A 145 6.91 -6.05 3.65
N SER A 146 6.49 -4.89 4.17
CA SER A 146 7.42 -3.81 4.56
C SER A 146 8.48 -4.34 5.51
N TRP A 147 8.09 -5.13 6.53
CA TRP A 147 9.03 -5.73 7.48
C TRP A 147 10.00 -6.72 6.84
N LYS A 148 9.53 -7.54 5.90
CA LYS A 148 10.40 -8.44 5.12
C LYS A 148 11.38 -7.64 4.27
N GLU A 149 10.93 -6.57 3.63
CA GLU A 149 11.77 -5.66 2.85
C GLU A 149 12.86 -5.02 3.72
N GLU A 150 12.52 -4.57 4.94
CA GLU A 150 13.52 -4.05 5.89
C GLU A 150 14.60 -5.10 6.22
N ARG A 151 14.25 -6.38 6.31
CA ARG A 151 15.23 -7.45 6.57
C ARG A 151 16.18 -7.67 5.40
N GLU A 152 15.70 -7.56 4.18
CA GLU A 152 16.56 -7.64 2.99
C GLU A 152 17.44 -6.39 2.89
N LEU A 153 16.90 -5.21 3.18
CA LEU A 153 17.65 -3.95 3.27
C LEU A 153 18.77 -4.00 4.32
N ILE A 154 18.53 -4.59 5.49
CA ILE A 154 19.57 -4.80 6.51
C ILE A 154 20.66 -5.77 5.99
N LYS A 155 20.29 -6.82 5.24
CA LYS A 155 21.29 -7.74 4.67
C LYS A 155 22.14 -7.08 3.58
N GLU A 156 21.56 -6.16 2.80
CA GLU A 156 22.22 -5.51 1.68
C GLU A 156 23.05 -4.30 2.09
N PHE A 157 22.54 -3.46 2.99
CA PHE A 157 23.15 -2.19 3.38
C PHE A 157 23.67 -2.15 4.83
N GLY A 158 23.44 -3.19 5.63
CA GLY A 158 24.02 -3.33 6.96
C GLY A 158 23.70 -2.18 7.91
N ASP A 159 24.75 -1.64 8.54
CA ASP A 159 24.66 -0.60 9.58
C ASP A 159 24.06 0.70 9.07
N GLU A 160 24.23 1.04 7.80
CA GLU A 160 23.68 2.25 7.18
C GLU A 160 22.14 2.24 7.30
N TYR A 161 21.51 1.13 6.94
CA TYR A 161 20.06 0.99 7.06
C TYR A 161 19.61 0.90 8.52
N ILE A 162 20.39 0.26 9.40
CA ILE A 162 20.08 0.20 10.83
C ILE A 162 20.05 1.61 11.44
N GLN A 163 21.00 2.48 11.06
CA GLN A 163 21.06 3.85 11.56
C GLN A 163 19.90 4.71 11.01
N TYR A 164 19.55 4.54 9.74
CA TYR A 164 18.36 5.15 9.16
C TYR A 164 17.07 4.68 9.89
N LYS A 165 16.92 3.37 10.09
CA LYS A 165 15.77 2.74 10.77
C LYS A 165 15.56 3.25 12.20
N LYS A 166 16.64 3.55 12.94
CA LYS A 166 16.55 4.14 14.29
C LYS A 166 15.90 5.53 14.30
N ASN A 167 16.06 6.30 13.22
CA ASN A 167 15.71 7.71 13.19
C ASN A 167 14.40 8.02 12.47
N VAL A 168 13.93 7.13 11.60
CA VAL A 168 12.77 7.34 10.74
C VAL A 168 11.78 6.22 10.99
N PRO A 169 10.52 6.47 11.40
CA PRO A 169 9.52 5.43 11.69
C PRO A 169 9.02 4.69 10.43
N MET A 170 8.35 3.54 10.61
CA MET A 170 7.90 2.70 9.49
C MET A 170 6.80 3.39 8.66
N PHE A 171 5.69 3.79 9.29
CA PHE A 171 4.50 4.33 8.62
C PHE A 171 4.08 5.70 9.15
N ILE A 172 3.98 5.89 10.46
CA ILE A 172 3.51 7.16 11.04
C ILE A 172 4.63 8.19 10.91
N PRO A 173 4.43 9.31 10.17
CA PRO A 173 5.50 10.26 9.93
C PRO A 173 6.07 10.87 11.22
N LYS A 174 7.39 11.09 11.23
CA LYS A 174 8.13 11.59 12.39
C LYS A 174 7.60 12.90 12.98
N PHE A 175 7.05 13.81 12.17
CA PHE A 175 6.49 15.08 12.66
C PHE A 175 5.15 14.90 13.40
N LEU A 176 4.50 13.74 13.30
CA LEU A 176 3.35 13.36 14.11
C LEU A 176 3.74 12.66 15.42
N HIS A 177 5.04 12.45 15.65
CA HIS A 177 5.57 11.87 16.87
C HIS A 177 6.18 13.00 17.73
N PRO A 178 5.52 13.44 18.82
CA PRO A 178 6.15 14.34 19.76
C PRO A 178 7.39 13.65 20.33
N LYS A 179 8.53 14.35 20.32
CA LYS A 179 9.68 13.97 21.14
C LYS A 179 9.27 14.24 22.59
N TYR A 180 8.93 13.19 23.33
CA TYR A 180 8.91 13.23 24.79
C TYR A 180 10.32 12.93 25.31
#